data_AF-D4XMZ7-F1
#
_entry.id   AF-D4XMZ7-F1
#
_cell.length_a   1.000
_cell.length_b   1.000
_cell.length_c   1.000
_cell.angle_alpha   90.00
_cell.angle_beta   90.00
_cell.angle_gamma   90.00
#
_symmetry.space_group_name_H-M   'P 1'
#
loop_
_entity.id
_entity.type
_entity.pdbx_description
1 polymer ?
#
loop_
_entity_poly.entity_id
_entity_poly.type
_entity_poly.pdbx_seq_one_letter_code
_entity_poly.pdbx_strand_id
1 'polypeptide(L)'
;MVSRVLKNSIFLRIYAGLVVLVVVVAAFCYLLVQIINYQRAQEYRESLTDGISYVISEGVSRQQEKQQKLDWISDASDLLELPIYYVDAARVELSRTEKKRIAEQKSVVRYDANHGVGYIIIGLKDDPQHFLYIKVDKIGERQMKALPIFVLDYLMFYPGQESEYLERIKQHFYYPIEIMDIRDVNLDSEQIGRLRQDQSVLLYKDSATIRGTTISIVSPMPNYPARVLILGPVPMFNWMP
;
A
#
# COMPACT_ATOMS: atom_id res chain seq x y z
N MET A 1 -21.10 31.78 -49.91
CA MET A 1 -21.98 30.71 -50.42
C MET A 1 -22.08 29.49 -49.50
N VAL A 2 -21.07 29.19 -48.66
CA VAL A 2 -21.07 28.07 -47.69
C VAL A 2 -22.10 28.21 -46.55
N SER A 3 -22.46 29.44 -46.15
CA SER A 3 -23.39 29.71 -45.04
C SER A 3 -24.87 29.38 -45.33
N ARG A 4 -25.29 29.31 -46.62
CA ARG A 4 -26.70 29.05 -46.99
C ARG A 4 -27.03 27.55 -47.11
N VAL A 5 -26.06 26.70 -47.46
CA VAL A 5 -26.27 25.24 -47.59
C VAL A 5 -26.45 24.57 -46.23
N LEU A 6 -25.78 25.08 -45.20
CA LEU A 6 -25.95 24.64 -43.80
C LEU A 6 -27.31 25.01 -43.18
N LYS A 7 -28.02 26.01 -43.72
CA LYS A 7 -29.26 26.51 -43.13
C LYS A 7 -30.50 25.68 -43.43
N ASN A 8 -30.55 24.92 -44.53
CA ASN A 8 -31.78 24.25 -45.00
C ASN A 8 -31.75 22.71 -45.08
N SER A 9 -30.65 22.04 -44.70
CA SER A 9 -30.62 20.58 -44.70
C SER A 9 -31.02 20.03 -43.34
N ILE A 10 -32.28 19.61 -43.22
CA ILE A 10 -32.82 18.90 -42.04
C ILE A 10 -31.95 17.67 -41.72
N PHE A 11 -31.51 16.94 -42.73
CA PHE A 11 -30.63 15.78 -42.59
C PHE A 11 -29.29 16.13 -41.94
N LEU A 12 -28.62 17.20 -42.37
CA LEU A 12 -27.34 17.60 -41.79
C LEU A 12 -27.47 17.96 -40.30
N ARG A 13 -28.57 18.60 -39.89
CA ARG A 13 -28.83 18.89 -38.48
C ARG A 13 -29.08 17.63 -37.65
N ILE A 14 -29.82 16.66 -38.21
CA ILE A 14 -30.08 15.37 -37.56
C ILE A 14 -28.78 14.58 -37.39
N TYR A 15 -27.97 14.45 -38.45
CA TYR A 15 -26.69 13.74 -38.38
C TYR A 15 -25.67 14.44 -37.48
N ALA A 16 -25.58 15.77 -37.53
CA ALA A 16 -24.72 16.54 -36.61
C ALA A 16 -25.18 16.38 -35.15
N GLY A 17 -26.49 16.43 -34.90
CA GLY A 17 -27.05 16.17 -33.57
C GLY A 17 -26.75 14.76 -33.06
N LEU A 18 -26.84 13.76 -33.92
CA LEU A 18 -26.49 12.38 -33.60
C LEU A 18 -25.00 12.21 -33.30
N VAL A 19 -24.11 12.83 -34.08
CA VAL A 19 -22.66 12.81 -33.81
C VAL A 19 -22.34 13.49 -32.49
N VAL A 20 -22.92 14.67 -32.22
CA VAL A 20 -22.74 15.36 -30.94
C VAL A 20 -23.23 14.51 -29.78
N LEU A 21 -24.39 13.85 -29.92
CA LEU A 21 -24.92 12.94 -28.90
C LEU A 21 -23.95 11.79 -28.61
N VAL A 22 -23.41 11.14 -29.65
CA VAL A 22 -22.45 10.04 -29.50
C VAL A 22 -21.17 10.52 -28.79
N VAL A 23 -20.65 11.69 -29.15
CA VAL A 23 -19.47 12.28 -28.50
C VAL A 23 -19.74 12.59 -27.03
N VAL A 24 -20.92 13.14 -26.71
CA VAL A 24 -21.31 13.43 -25.32
C VAL A 24 -21.42 12.14 -24.50
N VAL A 25 -22.06 11.10 -25.05
CA VAL A 25 -22.14 9.79 -24.38
C VAL A 25 -20.76 9.20 -24.16
N ALA A 26 -19.89 9.23 -25.16
CA ALA A 26 -18.51 8.74 -25.03
C ALA A 26 -17.71 9.52 -23.96
N ALA A 27 -17.88 10.84 -23.89
CA ALA A 27 -17.25 11.68 -22.88
C ALA A 27 -17.75 11.33 -21.46
N PHE A 28 -19.06 11.10 -21.29
CA PHE A 28 -19.59 10.65 -19.99
C PHE A 28 -19.08 9.26 -19.59
N CYS A 29 -19.03 8.30 -20.53
CA CYS A 29 -18.44 6.99 -20.27
C CYS A 29 -16.98 7.11 -19.84
N TYR A 30 -16.20 7.93 -20.54
CA TYR A 30 -14.80 8.18 -20.20
C TYR A 30 -14.64 8.78 -18.79
N LEU A 31 -15.43 9.81 -18.46
CA LEU A 31 -15.40 10.44 -17.13
C LEU A 31 -15.78 9.47 -16.02
N LEU A 32 -16.79 8.63 -16.22
CA LEU A 32 -17.20 7.62 -15.24
C LEU A 32 -16.08 6.60 -14.98
N VAL A 33 -15.45 6.08 -16.04
CA VAL A 33 -14.32 5.15 -15.91
C VAL A 33 -13.17 5.80 -15.15
N GLN A 34 -12.86 7.07 -15.44
CA GLN A 34 -11.80 7.80 -14.76
C GLN A 34 -12.06 7.99 -13.26
N ILE A 35 -13.30 8.34 -12.88
CA ILE A 35 -13.69 8.50 -11.47
C ILE A 35 -13.58 7.17 -10.73
N ILE A 36 -14.11 6.08 -11.30
CA ILE A 36 -14.06 4.74 -10.69
C ILE A 36 -12.60 4.29 -10.51
N ASN A 37 -11.77 4.46 -11.53
CA ASN A 37 -10.36 4.07 -11.45
C ASN A 37 -9.59 4.91 -10.43
N TYR A 38 -9.88 6.21 -10.31
CA TYR A 38 -9.28 7.05 -9.28
C TYR A 38 -9.61 6.55 -7.86
N GLN A 39 -10.88 6.20 -7.62
CA GLN A 39 -11.32 5.64 -6.34
C GLN A 39 -10.67 4.28 -6.06
N ARG A 40 -10.66 3.37 -7.04
CA ARG A 40 -10.01 2.05 -6.91
C ARG A 40 -8.52 2.18 -6.62
N ALA A 41 -7.83 3.10 -7.29
CA ALA A 41 -6.40 3.32 -7.09
C ALA A 41 -6.11 3.87 -5.69
N GLN A 42 -6.98 4.74 -5.17
CA GLN A 42 -6.89 5.26 -3.82
C GLN A 42 -7.12 4.15 -2.78
N GLU A 43 -8.21 3.41 -2.91
CA GLU A 43 -8.54 2.30 -2.02
C GLU A 43 -7.46 1.21 -2.03
N TYR A 44 -6.90 0.90 -3.20
CA TYR A 44 -5.76 0.01 -3.33
C TYR A 44 -4.54 0.51 -2.54
N ARG A 45 -4.12 1.76 -2.74
CA ARG A 45 -2.96 2.33 -2.02
C ARG A 45 -3.18 2.30 -0.50
N GLU A 46 -4.35 2.71 -0.05
CA GLU A 46 -4.73 2.72 1.37
C GLU A 46 -4.74 1.29 1.97
N SER A 47 -5.32 0.33 1.26
CA SER A 47 -5.44 -1.05 1.74
C SER A 47 -4.07 -1.75 1.83
N LEU A 48 -3.13 -1.41 0.95
CA LEU A 48 -1.77 -1.94 1.00
C LEU A 48 -0.97 -1.44 2.20
N THR A 49 -1.22 -0.21 2.65
CA THR A 49 -0.45 0.41 3.74
C THR A 49 -1.00 0.09 5.13
N ASP A 50 -2.27 -0.32 5.25
CA ASP A 50 -2.94 -0.53 6.53
C ASP A 50 -2.21 -1.53 7.44
N GLY A 51 -1.85 -2.71 6.92
CA GLY A 51 -1.20 -3.76 7.71
C GLY A 51 0.16 -3.35 8.27
N ILE A 52 1.03 -2.81 7.40
CA ILE A 52 2.35 -2.33 7.84
C ILE A 52 2.21 -1.12 8.76
N SER A 53 1.28 -0.22 8.50
CA SER A 53 1.07 0.95 9.37
C SER A 53 0.62 0.56 10.77
N TYR A 54 -0.24 -0.47 10.88
CA TYR A 54 -0.62 -1.04 12.16
C TYR A 54 0.61 -1.58 12.91
N VAL A 55 1.45 -2.37 12.24
CA VAL A 55 2.67 -2.95 12.84
C VAL A 55 3.65 -1.86 13.29
N ILE A 56 3.85 -0.81 12.47
CA ILE A 56 4.68 0.33 12.83
C ILE A 56 4.12 1.08 14.04
N SER A 57 2.80 1.32 14.08
CA SER A 57 2.14 1.95 15.23
C SER A 57 2.33 1.14 16.51
N GLU A 58 2.19 -0.19 16.44
CA GLU A 58 2.44 -1.07 17.59
C GLU A 58 3.92 -1.02 18.02
N GLY A 59 4.85 -0.99 17.08
CA GLY A 59 6.29 -0.83 17.36
C GLY A 59 6.60 0.45 18.14
N VAL A 60 6.03 1.60 17.73
CA VAL A 60 6.17 2.87 18.46
C VAL A 60 5.46 2.82 19.82
N SER A 61 4.26 2.25 19.88
CA SER A 61 3.44 2.23 21.11
C SER A 61 4.08 1.39 22.22
N ARG A 62 4.92 0.41 21.87
CA ARG A 62 5.70 -0.38 22.84
C ARG A 62 6.79 0.39 23.55
N GLN A 63 7.28 1.48 22.96
CA GLN A 63 8.34 2.29 23.57
C GLN A 63 7.73 3.14 24.69
N GLN A 64 8.24 3.00 25.91
CA GLN A 64 7.69 3.68 27.08
C GLN A 64 8.09 5.16 27.10
N GLU A 65 9.37 5.43 26.87
CA GLU A 65 9.93 6.77 26.93
C GLU A 65 9.82 7.51 25.60
N LYS A 66 9.63 8.83 25.66
CA LYS A 66 9.54 9.68 24.46
C LYS A 66 10.80 9.58 23.59
N GLN A 67 11.98 9.54 24.21
CA GLN A 67 13.23 9.43 23.46
C GLN A 67 13.32 8.09 22.73
N GLN A 68 12.94 6.98 23.37
CA GLN A 68 12.91 5.65 22.74
C GLN A 68 11.93 5.59 21.56
N LYS A 69 10.77 6.26 21.65
CA LYS A 69 9.84 6.41 20.52
C LYS A 69 10.53 7.09 19.34
N LEU A 70 11.21 8.22 19.60
CA LEU A 70 11.90 8.97 18.55
C LEU A 70 13.07 8.20 17.95
N ASP A 71 13.82 7.47 18.76
CA ASP A 71 14.94 6.64 18.31
C ASP A 71 14.42 5.50 17.42
N TRP A 72 13.38 4.77 17.84
CA TRP A 72 12.75 3.73 17.02
C TRP A 72 12.19 4.28 15.70
N ILE A 73 11.58 5.48 15.72
CA ILE A 73 11.09 6.16 14.52
C ILE A 73 12.26 6.54 13.58
N SER A 74 13.39 6.98 14.13
CA SER A 74 14.61 7.25 13.37
C SER A 74 15.15 5.99 12.71
N ASP A 75 15.24 4.89 13.45
CA ASP A 75 15.68 3.59 12.93
C ASP A 75 14.75 3.09 11.82
N ALA A 76 13.44 3.24 12.00
CA ALA A 76 12.43 2.91 10.98
C ALA A 76 12.56 3.80 9.72
N SER A 77 12.87 5.08 9.91
CA SER A 77 13.11 6.05 8.82
C SER A 77 14.35 5.68 8.02
N ASP A 78 15.43 5.33 8.69
CA ASP A 78 16.69 4.90 8.07
C ASP A 78 16.52 3.58 7.33
N LEU A 79 15.81 2.62 7.93
CA LEU A 79 15.53 1.31 7.35
C LEU A 79 14.72 1.40 6.05
N LEU A 80 13.72 2.28 6.02
CA LEU A 80 12.91 2.50 4.82
C LEU A 80 13.57 3.45 3.82
N GLU A 81 14.64 4.16 4.20
CA GLU A 81 15.19 5.29 3.46
C GLU A 81 14.10 6.34 3.14
N LEU A 82 13.13 6.53 4.06
CA LEU A 82 12.00 7.44 3.91
C LEU A 82 11.86 8.31 5.15
N PRO A 83 11.69 9.63 5.02
CA PRO A 83 11.54 10.49 6.19
C PRO A 83 10.23 10.20 6.92
N ILE A 84 10.35 9.79 8.18
CA ILE A 84 9.21 9.61 9.10
C ILE A 84 9.23 10.72 10.15
N TYR A 85 8.20 11.53 10.16
CA TYR A 85 8.05 12.63 11.11
C TYR A 85 7.05 12.28 12.19
N TYR A 86 7.44 12.46 13.45
CA TYR A 86 6.53 12.42 14.59
C TYR A 86 5.92 13.82 14.79
N VAL A 87 4.66 13.99 14.41
CA VAL A 87 3.99 15.29 14.31
C VAL A 87 2.80 15.39 15.26
N ASP A 88 2.57 16.58 15.79
CA ASP A 88 1.37 16.90 16.57
C ASP A 88 0.11 16.78 15.69
N ALA A 89 -0.91 16.10 16.20
CA ALA A 89 -2.17 15.84 15.51
C ALA A 89 -2.91 17.14 15.13
N ALA A 90 -2.74 18.23 15.89
CA ALA A 90 -3.33 19.53 15.58
C ALA A 90 -2.72 20.20 14.33
N ARG A 91 -1.53 19.77 13.89
CA ARG A 91 -0.88 20.27 12.66
C ARG A 91 -1.34 19.54 11.40
N VAL A 92 -2.09 18.44 11.55
CA VAL A 92 -2.54 17.60 10.44
C VAL A 92 -4.06 17.68 10.35
N GLU A 93 -4.54 18.42 9.35
CA GLU A 93 -5.97 18.46 9.07
C GLU A 93 -6.41 17.15 8.42
N LEU A 94 -7.32 16.44 9.07
CA LEU A 94 -7.93 15.21 8.56
C LEU A 94 -9.41 15.46 8.23
N SER A 95 -9.82 14.97 7.06
CA SER A 95 -11.23 14.88 6.66
C SER A 95 -11.99 13.87 7.53
N ARG A 96 -13.32 13.86 7.44
CA ARG A 96 -14.17 12.95 8.24
C ARG A 96 -13.87 11.47 7.95
N THR A 97 -13.63 11.13 6.69
CA THR A 97 -13.30 9.76 6.26
C THR A 97 -11.92 9.36 6.78
N GLU A 98 -10.94 10.26 6.69
CA GLU A 98 -9.59 10.02 7.20
C GLU A 98 -9.58 9.82 8.72
N LYS A 99 -10.32 10.65 9.48
CA LYS A 99 -10.48 10.46 10.92
C LYS A 99 -11.08 9.10 11.27
N LYS A 100 -12.08 8.65 10.49
CA LYS A 100 -12.67 7.32 10.66
C LYS A 100 -11.64 6.21 10.44
N ARG A 101 -10.81 6.33 9.39
CA ARG A 101 -9.73 5.35 9.13
C ARG A 101 -8.73 5.28 10.29
N ILE A 102 -8.26 6.42 10.78
CA ILE A 102 -7.35 6.49 11.93
C ILE A 102 -7.98 5.86 13.18
N ALA A 103 -9.27 6.11 13.44
CA ALA A 103 -10.01 5.50 14.55
C ALA A 103 -10.15 3.97 14.40
N GLU A 104 -10.21 3.46 13.17
CA GLU A 104 -10.20 2.02 12.85
C GLU A 104 -8.77 1.42 12.82
N GLN A 105 -7.77 2.15 13.31
CA GLN A 105 -6.34 1.76 13.28
C GLN A 105 -5.83 1.47 11.85
N LYS A 106 -6.37 2.19 10.88
CA LYS A 106 -5.94 2.16 9.49
C LYS A 106 -5.13 3.41 9.15
N SER A 107 -4.32 3.30 8.13
CA SER A 107 -3.53 4.39 7.60
C SER A 107 -4.36 5.30 6.70
N VAL A 108 -3.92 6.55 6.58
CA VAL A 108 -4.43 7.48 5.56
C VAL A 108 -3.33 7.71 4.54
N VAL A 109 -3.67 7.59 3.26
CA VAL A 109 -2.72 7.80 2.16
C VAL A 109 -3.20 8.94 1.29
N ARG A 110 -2.39 9.98 1.12
CA ARG A 110 -2.64 11.07 0.18
C ARG A 110 -1.64 10.96 -0.95
N TYR A 111 -2.10 11.06 -2.20
CA TYR A 111 -1.22 10.99 -3.36
C TYR A 111 -1.28 12.29 -4.15
N ASP A 112 -0.14 12.96 -4.28
CA ASP A 112 0.05 14.11 -5.16
C ASP A 112 0.57 13.64 -6.52
N ALA A 113 -0.34 13.57 -7.49
CA ALA A 113 -0.03 13.13 -8.84
C ALA A 113 0.89 14.09 -9.61
N ASN A 114 0.95 15.38 -9.25
CA ASN A 114 1.76 16.37 -9.96
C ASN A 114 3.25 16.20 -9.64
N HIS A 115 3.56 15.88 -8.37
CA HIS A 115 4.92 15.69 -7.90
C HIS A 115 5.31 14.21 -7.79
N GLY A 116 4.35 13.29 -7.94
CA GLY A 116 4.58 11.85 -7.79
C GLY A 116 4.88 11.44 -6.35
N VAL A 117 4.37 12.20 -5.37
CA VAL A 117 4.67 12.02 -3.95
C VAL A 117 3.44 11.48 -3.22
N GLY A 118 3.62 10.42 -2.44
CA GLY A 118 2.66 9.92 -1.48
C GLY A 118 2.92 10.46 -0.07
N TYR A 119 1.87 10.61 0.72
CA TYR A 119 1.96 10.93 2.14
C TYR A 119 1.15 9.92 2.92
N ILE A 120 1.78 9.25 3.88
CA ILE A 120 1.12 8.27 4.76
C ILE A 120 1.02 8.86 6.15
N ILE A 121 -0.18 8.83 6.72
CA ILE A 121 -0.46 9.29 8.08
C ILE A 121 -0.90 8.07 8.89
N ILE A 122 -0.19 7.82 9.99
CA ILE A 122 -0.43 6.70 10.89
C ILE A 122 -0.84 7.23 12.26
N GLY A 123 -1.96 6.73 12.77
CA GLY A 123 -2.43 6.97 14.12
C GLY A 123 -1.66 6.15 15.15
N LEU A 124 -1.29 6.75 16.27
CA LEU A 124 -0.68 6.04 17.40
C LEU A 124 -1.75 5.75 18.45
N LYS A 125 -1.89 4.47 18.81
CA LYS A 125 -2.92 4.00 19.73
C LYS A 125 -2.80 4.62 21.13
N ASP A 126 -1.59 4.58 21.68
CA ASP A 126 -1.31 5.04 23.05
C ASP A 126 -0.90 6.53 23.09
N ASP A 127 -0.97 7.23 21.96
CA ASP A 127 -0.58 8.64 21.83
C ASP A 127 -1.43 9.37 20.77
N PRO A 128 -2.71 9.64 21.06
CA PRO A 128 -3.65 10.23 20.10
C PRO A 128 -3.34 11.70 19.77
N GLN A 129 -2.40 12.33 20.49
CA GLN A 129 -1.95 13.71 20.22
C GLN A 129 -0.89 13.76 19.13
N HIS A 130 -0.38 12.62 18.68
CA HIS A 130 0.66 12.57 17.66
C HIS A 130 0.32 11.59 16.54
N PHE A 131 0.84 11.88 15.36
CA PHE A 131 0.81 11.01 14.19
C PHE A 131 2.23 10.75 13.70
N LEU A 132 2.41 9.62 13.03
CA LEU A 132 3.55 9.46 12.12
C LEU A 132 3.13 9.98 10.75
N TYR A 133 3.95 10.85 10.19
CA TYR A 133 3.77 11.42 8.88
C TYR A 133 4.95 11.03 8.00
N ILE A 134 4.69 10.22 6.98
CA ILE A 134 5.72 9.67 6.10
C ILE A 134 5.57 10.30 4.72
N LYS A 135 6.63 10.91 4.20
CA LYS A 135 6.68 11.35 2.81
C LYS A 135 7.31 10.26 1.96
N VAL A 136 6.56 9.79 0.96
CA VAL A 136 6.92 8.68 0.09
C VAL A 136 7.15 9.21 -1.32
N ASP A 137 8.41 9.44 -1.68
CA ASP A 137 8.75 9.92 -3.02
C ASP A 137 8.79 8.77 -4.04
N LYS A 138 9.36 7.62 -3.66
CA LYS A 138 9.36 6.38 -4.46
C LYS A 138 9.39 5.17 -3.54
N ILE A 139 8.69 4.10 -3.94
CA ILE A 139 8.83 2.77 -3.34
C ILE A 139 9.57 1.89 -4.34
N GLY A 140 10.78 1.48 -3.98
CA GLY A 140 11.60 0.54 -4.75
C GLY A 140 11.70 -0.83 -4.09
N GLU A 141 12.53 -1.69 -4.69
CA GLU A 141 12.79 -3.04 -4.18
C GLU A 141 13.40 -3.03 -2.77
N ARG A 142 14.25 -2.05 -2.45
CA ARG A 142 14.83 -1.91 -1.10
C ARG A 142 13.76 -1.67 -0.04
N GLN A 143 12.87 -0.71 -0.29
CA GLN A 143 11.74 -0.39 0.60
C GLN A 143 10.84 -1.62 0.79
N MET A 144 10.52 -2.33 -0.29
CA MET A 144 9.69 -3.54 -0.21
C MET A 144 10.36 -4.65 0.60
N LYS A 145 11.67 -4.87 0.41
CA LYS A 145 12.45 -5.86 1.17
C LYS A 145 12.61 -5.49 2.65
N ALA A 146 12.46 -4.21 3.01
CA ALA A 146 12.47 -3.77 4.39
C ALA A 146 11.15 -4.04 5.13
N LEU A 147 10.01 -4.13 4.42
CA LEU A 147 8.69 -4.30 5.05
C LEU A 147 8.57 -5.53 5.98
N PRO A 148 9.07 -6.73 5.63
CA PRO A 148 9.03 -7.88 6.52
C PRO A 148 9.77 -7.65 7.83
N ILE A 149 10.78 -6.78 7.87
CA ILE A 149 11.58 -6.52 9.08
C ILE A 149 10.70 -5.92 10.18
N PHE A 150 9.75 -5.05 9.85
CA PHE A 150 8.78 -4.53 10.83
C PHE A 150 7.89 -5.63 11.41
N VAL A 151 7.45 -6.57 10.57
CA VAL A 151 6.65 -7.71 11.02
C VAL A 151 7.49 -8.65 11.89
N LEU A 152 8.74 -8.92 11.50
CA LEU A 152 9.67 -9.72 12.28
C LEU A 152 9.96 -9.06 13.64
N ASP A 153 10.21 -7.75 13.67
CA ASP A 153 10.41 -6.96 14.90
C ASP A 153 9.21 -7.10 15.85
N TYR A 154 7.99 -6.97 15.32
CA TYR A 154 6.77 -7.21 16.10
C TYR A 154 6.69 -8.64 16.67
N LEU A 155 7.11 -9.65 15.91
CA LEU A 155 7.10 -11.06 16.34
C LEU A 155 8.22 -11.40 17.34
N MET A 156 9.33 -10.66 17.35
CA MET A 156 10.45 -10.90 18.29
C MET A 156 10.03 -10.78 19.75
N PHE A 157 8.96 -10.03 20.04
CA PHE A 157 8.40 -9.92 21.38
C PHE A 157 7.63 -11.17 21.86
N TYR A 158 7.39 -12.14 20.97
CA TYR A 158 6.56 -13.32 21.22
C TYR A 158 7.26 -14.63 20.81
N PRO A 159 8.44 -14.94 21.38
CA PRO A 159 9.20 -16.12 21.01
C PRO A 159 8.41 -17.41 21.27
N GLY A 160 8.32 -18.27 20.26
CA GLY A 160 7.55 -19.51 20.28
C GLY A 160 6.04 -19.36 20.08
N GLN A 161 5.53 -18.12 19.96
CA GLN A 161 4.12 -17.79 19.71
C GLN A 161 3.95 -16.98 18.42
N GLU A 162 4.96 -16.96 17.55
CA GLU A 162 5.00 -16.10 16.36
C GLU A 162 3.81 -16.34 15.45
N SER A 163 3.41 -17.60 15.24
CA SER A 163 2.24 -17.93 14.42
C SER A 163 0.93 -17.39 15.00
N GLU A 164 0.76 -17.41 16.33
CA GLU A 164 -0.45 -16.89 16.97
C GLU A 164 -0.53 -15.37 16.82
N TYR A 165 0.58 -14.67 17.07
CA TYR A 165 0.62 -13.21 16.99
C TYR A 165 0.60 -12.70 15.55
N LEU A 166 1.09 -13.47 14.58
CA LEU A 166 0.93 -13.17 13.16
C LEU A 166 -0.54 -13.22 12.75
N GLU A 167 -1.30 -14.22 13.18
CA GLU A 167 -2.74 -14.33 12.88
C GLU A 167 -3.55 -13.16 13.46
N ARG A 168 -3.13 -12.60 14.62
CA ARG A 168 -3.78 -11.41 15.20
C ARG A 168 -3.64 -10.17 14.33
N ILE A 169 -2.50 -10.00 13.68
CA ILE A 169 -2.25 -8.83 12.82
C ILE A 169 -2.71 -9.06 11.37
N LYS A 170 -2.90 -10.31 10.95
CA LYS A 170 -3.33 -10.70 9.60
C LYS A 170 -4.59 -9.98 9.13
N GLN A 171 -5.54 -9.72 10.02
CA GLN A 171 -6.77 -8.98 9.71
C GLN A 171 -6.56 -7.53 9.24
N HIS A 172 -5.41 -6.93 9.54
CA HIS A 172 -5.07 -5.57 9.10
C HIS A 172 -4.44 -5.54 7.71
N PHE A 173 -4.01 -6.69 7.19
CA PHE A 173 -3.38 -6.78 5.87
C PHE A 173 -4.41 -7.12 4.80
N TYR A 174 -4.38 -6.38 3.69
CA TYR A 174 -5.20 -6.67 2.51
C TYR A 174 -4.78 -7.95 1.77
N TYR A 175 -3.54 -8.39 1.99
CA TYR A 175 -2.94 -9.56 1.38
C TYR A 175 -2.51 -10.56 2.47
N PRO A 176 -2.36 -11.85 2.14
CA PRO A 176 -1.98 -12.83 3.15
C PRO A 176 -0.55 -12.58 3.66
N ILE A 177 -0.37 -12.79 4.95
CA ILE A 177 0.93 -12.86 5.60
C ILE A 177 1.02 -14.19 6.35
N GLU A 178 2.06 -14.96 6.09
CA GLU A 178 2.15 -16.35 6.56
C GLU A 178 3.59 -16.74 6.84
N ILE A 179 3.77 -17.68 7.79
CA ILE A 179 5.05 -18.35 8.02
C ILE A 179 4.95 -19.74 7.39
N MET A 180 5.84 -20.03 6.45
CA MET A 180 5.88 -21.32 5.74
C MET A 180 7.26 -21.98 5.85
N ASP A 181 7.33 -23.30 5.61
CA ASP A 181 8.60 -23.98 5.41
C ASP A 181 9.22 -23.51 4.09
N ILE A 182 10.53 -23.27 4.09
CA ILE A 182 11.24 -22.80 2.89
C ILE A 182 11.10 -23.77 1.71
N ARG A 183 10.87 -25.06 1.95
CA ARG A 183 10.67 -26.09 0.91
C ARG A 183 9.32 -25.99 0.22
N ASP A 184 8.32 -25.41 0.89
CA ASP A 184 6.98 -25.20 0.33
C ASP A 184 6.92 -23.95 -0.55
N VAL A 185 7.96 -23.10 -0.47
CA VAL A 185 8.12 -21.93 -1.33
C VAL A 185 8.94 -22.33 -2.55
N ASN A 186 8.37 -22.15 -3.75
CA ASN A 186 9.08 -22.38 -5.00
C ASN A 186 10.19 -21.32 -5.22
N LEU A 187 11.35 -21.55 -4.61
CA LEU A 187 12.52 -20.69 -4.64
C LEU A 187 13.64 -21.34 -5.44
N ASP A 188 14.36 -20.54 -6.22
CA ASP A 188 15.59 -20.99 -6.88
C ASP A 188 16.79 -21.01 -5.90
N SER A 189 17.90 -21.59 -6.35
CA SER A 189 19.11 -21.72 -5.52
C SER A 189 19.75 -20.38 -5.15
N GLU A 190 19.62 -19.35 -5.99
CA GLU A 190 20.13 -18.01 -5.71
C GLU A 190 19.30 -17.34 -4.61
N GLN A 191 17.97 -17.43 -4.70
CA GLN A 191 17.03 -16.92 -3.72
C GLN A 191 17.21 -17.59 -2.36
N ILE A 192 17.37 -18.92 -2.33
CA ILE A 192 17.69 -19.65 -1.10
C ILE A 192 19.02 -19.18 -0.53
N GLY A 193 20.03 -18.97 -1.38
CA GLY A 193 21.34 -18.44 -0.98
C GLY A 193 21.23 -17.06 -0.31
N ARG A 194 20.42 -16.15 -0.87
CA ARG A 194 20.15 -14.83 -0.29
C ARG A 194 19.43 -14.90 1.04
N LEU A 195 18.39 -15.74 1.16
CA LEU A 195 17.67 -15.92 2.42
C LEU A 195 18.58 -16.46 3.53
N ARG A 196 19.55 -17.32 3.21
CA ARG A 196 20.56 -17.80 4.19
C ARG A 196 21.56 -16.72 4.62
N GLN A 197 21.63 -15.61 3.90
CA GLN A 197 22.44 -14.44 4.23
C GLN A 197 21.59 -13.33 4.86
N ASP A 198 20.41 -13.68 5.41
CA ASP A 198 19.46 -12.76 6.02
C ASP A 198 18.91 -11.70 5.06
N GLN A 199 18.95 -11.97 3.75
CA GLN A 199 18.42 -11.06 2.73
C GLN A 199 17.03 -11.49 2.26
N SER A 200 16.05 -10.59 2.42
CA SER A 200 14.72 -10.79 1.86
C SER A 200 14.76 -10.79 0.32
N VAL A 201 13.90 -11.59 -0.30
CA VAL A 201 13.80 -11.75 -1.75
C VAL A 201 12.40 -11.36 -2.24
N LEU A 202 12.33 -10.81 -3.46
CA LEU A 202 11.08 -10.53 -4.15
C LEU A 202 10.77 -11.66 -5.13
N LEU A 203 9.54 -12.17 -5.06
CA LEU A 203 9.01 -13.14 -6.00
C LEU A 203 7.96 -12.45 -6.87
N TYR A 204 8.15 -12.55 -8.18
CA TYR A 204 7.17 -12.12 -9.17
C TYR A 204 6.51 -13.36 -9.74
N LYS A 205 5.18 -13.42 -9.67
CA LYS A 205 4.40 -14.49 -10.30
C LYS A 205 3.43 -13.87 -11.29
N ASP A 206 3.67 -14.16 -12.56
CA ASP A 206 2.71 -13.88 -13.62
C ASP A 206 1.63 -14.96 -13.59
N SER A 207 0.40 -14.54 -13.32
CA SER A 207 -0.76 -15.40 -13.46
C SER A 207 -1.49 -15.05 -14.75
N ALA A 208 -1.85 -16.06 -15.55
CA ALA A 208 -2.76 -15.89 -16.70
C ALA A 208 -4.21 -15.54 -16.28
N THR A 209 -4.46 -15.26 -15.00
CA THR A 209 -5.78 -14.87 -14.49
C THR A 209 -5.99 -13.36 -14.52
N ILE A 210 -7.25 -12.94 -14.35
CA ILE A 210 -7.71 -11.54 -14.36
C ILE A 210 -6.95 -10.63 -13.36
N ARG A 211 -6.30 -11.22 -12.33
CA ARG A 211 -5.56 -10.49 -11.28
C ARG A 211 -4.15 -10.05 -11.68
N GLY A 212 -3.63 -10.49 -12.84
CA GLY A 212 -2.33 -10.05 -13.37
C GLY A 212 -1.11 -10.53 -12.57
N THR A 213 0.01 -9.81 -12.73
CA THR A 213 1.27 -10.05 -12.00
C THR A 213 1.08 -9.83 -10.50
N THR A 214 1.60 -10.75 -9.69
CA THR A 214 1.62 -10.65 -8.23
C THR A 214 3.04 -10.56 -7.70
N ILE A 215 3.22 -9.82 -6.60
CA ILE A 215 4.48 -9.69 -5.89
C ILE A 215 4.34 -10.34 -4.51
N SER A 216 5.32 -11.14 -4.12
CA SER A 216 5.49 -11.61 -2.74
C SER A 216 6.88 -11.24 -2.25
N ILE A 217 6.99 -10.82 -1.00
CA ILE A 217 8.27 -10.64 -0.32
C ILE A 217 8.47 -11.83 0.60
N VAL A 218 9.64 -12.49 0.52
CA VAL A 218 10.00 -13.61 1.38
C VAL A 218 11.20 -13.21 2.23
N SER A 219 11.10 -13.39 3.54
CA SER A 219 12.14 -13.03 4.50
C SER A 219 12.45 -14.21 5.42
N PRO A 220 13.73 -14.45 5.79
CA PRO A 220 14.08 -15.54 6.69
C PRO A 220 13.59 -15.24 8.12
N MET A 221 13.24 -16.29 8.86
CA MET A 221 12.91 -16.19 10.28
C MET A 221 14.20 -16.31 11.12
N PRO A 222 14.55 -15.33 11.99
CA PRO A 222 15.83 -15.32 12.72
C PRO A 222 16.11 -16.58 13.55
N ASN A 223 15.07 -17.15 14.17
CA ASN A 223 15.20 -18.32 15.06
C ASN A 223 14.88 -19.66 14.38
N TYR A 224 14.46 -19.65 13.11
CA TYR A 224 13.95 -20.83 12.41
C TYR A 224 14.47 -20.86 10.97
N PRO A 225 15.67 -21.39 10.71
CA PRO A 225 16.31 -21.32 9.39
C PRO A 225 15.57 -22.08 8.28
N ALA A 226 14.70 -23.02 8.65
CA ALA A 226 13.83 -23.74 7.72
C ALA A 226 12.49 -23.04 7.47
N ARG A 227 12.19 -21.92 8.16
CA ARG A 227 10.95 -21.18 8.02
C ARG A 227 11.21 -19.78 7.47
N VAL A 228 10.25 -19.31 6.70
CA VAL A 228 10.28 -17.98 6.09
C VAL A 228 8.95 -17.27 6.34
N LEU A 229 9.03 -15.97 6.55
CA LEU A 229 7.89 -15.07 6.57
C LEU A 229 7.61 -14.59 5.14
N ILE A 230 6.34 -14.65 4.75
CA ILE A 230 5.90 -14.28 3.40
C ILE A 230 4.86 -13.18 3.52
N LEU A 231 5.09 -12.08 2.80
CA LEU A 231 4.13 -10.99 2.63
C LEU A 231 3.64 -11.04 1.18
N GLY A 232 2.36 -11.37 0.99
CA GLY A 232 1.73 -11.51 -0.33
C GLY A 232 1.26 -12.94 -0.60
N PRO A 233 0.65 -13.21 -1.77
CA PRO A 233 0.75 -12.41 -2.99
C PRO A 233 -0.05 -11.10 -2.96
N VAL A 234 0.61 -10.03 -3.37
CA VAL A 234 0.02 -8.71 -3.60
C VAL A 234 -0.23 -8.54 -5.09
N PRO A 235 -1.49 -8.41 -5.54
CA PRO A 235 -1.77 -8.16 -6.95
C PRO A 235 -1.35 -6.73 -7.32
N MET A 236 -0.72 -6.58 -8.49
CA MET A 236 -0.47 -5.26 -9.07
C MET A 236 -1.81 -4.56 -9.39
N PHE A 237 -1.83 -3.23 -9.30
CA PHE A 237 -3.04 -2.48 -9.62
C PHE A 237 -3.44 -2.65 -11.10
N ASN A 238 -4.66 -3.12 -11.34
CA ASN A 238 -5.22 -3.24 -12.68
C ASN A 238 -6.08 -2.00 -13.03
N TRP A 239 -5.63 -1.23 -14.02
CA TRP A 239 -6.31 -0.04 -14.53
C TRP A 239 -7.57 -0.36 -15.36
N MET A 240 -7.76 -1.61 -15.78
CA MET A 240 -8.99 -2.06 -16.41
C MET A 240 -9.94 -2.62 -15.33
N PRO A 241 -11.17 -2.10 -15.22
CA PRO A 241 -12.22 -2.67 -14.37
C PRO A 241 -12.76 -4.00 -14.90
#